data_AF-A0A2D5Q842-F1
#
_entry.id   AF-A0A2D5Q842-F1
#
_cell.length_a   1.000
_cell.length_b   1.000
_cell.length_c   1.000
_cell.angle_alpha   90.00
_cell.angle_beta   90.00
_cell.angle_gamma   90.00
#
_symmetry.space_group_name_H-M   'P 1'
#
loop_
_entity.id
_entity.type
_entity.pdbx_description
1 polymer ?
#
loop_
_entity_poly.entity_id
_entity_poly.type
_entity_poly.pdbx_seq_one_letter_code
_entity_poly.pdbx_strand_id
1 'polypeptide(L)'
;MVDLKTRGCLGAFNRDEPAKGHPLQAVPPSEIDPVPQSDEEANILYEHRLQLALYSMALEAIEAKKPAAEQRRILPPALLLGANGRMVQLSQGAFEQAKEDLRAHLNWRASVHLNPHMEEPPRLPSGAETCRQCPFYRGDLRRCGPEGEPLGFIHQMDDEP
;
A
#
# COMPACT_ATOMS: atom_id res chain seq x y z
N MET A 1 -7.62 11.99 -9.40
CA MET A 1 -7.94 11.81 -7.96
C MET A 1 -6.68 12.10 -7.18
N VAL A 2 -6.80 12.80 -6.05
CA VAL A 2 -5.67 13.15 -5.18
C VAL A 2 -6.00 12.71 -3.76
N ASP A 3 -5.08 12.01 -3.11
CA ASP A 3 -5.22 11.52 -1.74
C ASP A 3 -4.13 12.11 -0.84
N LEU A 4 -4.49 12.56 0.37
CA LEU A 4 -3.55 13.17 1.32
C LEU A 4 -2.89 12.10 2.19
N LYS A 5 -1.55 12.09 2.24
CA LYS A 5 -0.78 11.28 3.19
C LYS A 5 -0.06 12.16 4.20
N THR A 6 -0.24 11.86 5.48
CA THR A 6 0.33 12.59 6.61
C THR A 6 1.58 11.93 7.21
N ARG A 7 2.19 10.96 6.49
CA ARG A 7 3.45 10.35 6.92
C ARG A 7 4.53 11.42 7.00
N GLY A 8 5.26 11.44 8.12
CA GLY A 8 6.31 12.44 8.36
C GLY A 8 5.82 13.76 8.96
N CYS A 9 4.52 13.92 9.24
CA CYS A 9 3.96 15.14 9.86
C CYS A 9 3.92 15.15 11.39
N LEU A 10 4.25 14.03 12.05
CA LEU A 10 4.20 13.88 13.51
C LEU A 10 5.58 14.11 14.14
N GLY A 11 6.01 13.28 15.10
CA GLY A 11 7.21 13.54 15.91
C GLY A 11 8.54 13.66 15.14
N ALA A 12 8.59 13.22 13.88
CA ALA A 12 9.76 13.41 13.01
C ALA A 12 9.70 14.69 12.16
N PHE A 13 8.61 15.46 12.20
CA PHE A 13 8.50 16.72 11.46
C PHE A 13 9.43 17.78 12.07
N ASN A 14 10.15 18.52 11.23
CA ASN A 14 11.04 19.59 11.69
C ASN A 14 10.82 20.82 10.81
N ARG A 15 10.06 21.79 11.36
CA ARG A 15 9.70 23.02 10.68
C ARG A 15 10.91 23.90 10.36
N ASP A 16 11.86 23.98 11.29
CA ASP A 16 12.96 24.94 11.24
C ASP A 16 14.14 24.37 10.43
N GLU A 17 14.36 23.07 10.53
CA GLU A 17 15.40 22.35 9.81
C GLU A 17 14.85 21.08 9.11
N PRO A 18 14.19 21.22 7.95
CA PRO A 18 13.61 20.09 7.19
C PRO A 18 14.59 18.94 6.93
N ALA A 19 15.87 19.25 6.70
CA ALA A 19 16.94 18.26 6.47
C ALA A 19 17.24 17.37 7.69
N LYS A 20 16.89 17.81 8.91
CA LYS A 20 16.97 17.02 10.15
C LYS A 20 15.65 16.38 10.53
N GLY A 21 14.60 16.57 9.72
CA GLY A 21 13.30 15.97 9.93
C GLY A 21 13.13 14.64 9.22
N HIS A 22 11.88 14.19 9.12
CA HIS A 22 11.47 13.04 8.31
C HIS A 22 11.95 13.19 6.86
N PRO A 23 12.47 12.12 6.20
CA PRO A 23 13.01 12.19 4.85
C PRO A 23 12.09 12.82 3.79
N LEU A 24 10.77 12.59 3.90
CA LEU A 24 9.77 13.25 3.04
C LEU A 24 9.77 14.79 3.11
N GLN A 25 10.45 15.44 4.08
CA GLN A 25 10.62 16.90 4.13
C GLN A 25 11.77 17.41 3.24
N ALA A 26 12.61 16.52 2.70
CA ALA A 26 13.83 16.91 2.00
C ALA A 26 13.57 17.76 0.74
N VAL A 27 12.49 17.47 0.02
CA VAL A 27 12.13 18.19 -1.21
C VAL A 27 11.13 19.30 -0.89
N PRO A 28 11.41 20.57 -1.22
CA PRO A 28 10.57 21.69 -0.84
C PRO A 28 9.27 21.79 -1.66
N PRO A 29 8.20 22.43 -1.14
CA PRO A 29 6.95 22.65 -1.87
C PRO A 29 7.09 23.54 -3.11
N SER A 30 8.20 24.28 -3.24
CA SER A 30 8.49 25.09 -4.42
C SER A 30 8.86 24.25 -5.64
N GLU A 31 9.27 23.00 -5.44
CA GLU A 31 9.36 22.03 -6.53
C GLU A 31 7.93 21.66 -6.93
N ILE A 32 7.59 21.86 -8.20
CA ILE A 32 6.23 21.69 -8.74
C ILE A 32 6.13 20.54 -9.73
N ASP A 33 7.25 19.94 -10.13
CA ASP A 33 7.24 18.72 -10.91
C ASP A 33 6.57 17.60 -10.08
N PRO A 34 5.47 17.00 -10.59
CA PRO A 34 4.77 15.92 -9.91
C PRO A 34 5.51 14.58 -9.98
N VAL A 35 6.63 14.49 -10.70
CA VAL A 35 7.51 13.32 -10.65
C VAL A 35 8.19 13.25 -9.28
N PRO A 36 8.26 12.06 -8.65
CA PRO A 36 9.02 11.88 -7.42
C PRO A 36 10.47 12.35 -7.56
N GLN A 37 10.91 13.16 -6.59
CA GLN A 37 12.25 13.77 -6.56
C GLN A 37 13.16 13.11 -5.51
N SER A 38 12.64 12.13 -4.77
CA SER A 38 13.38 11.33 -3.79
C SER A 38 12.87 9.89 -3.76
N ASP A 39 13.70 8.99 -3.22
CA ASP A 39 13.32 7.59 -3.04
C ASP A 39 12.13 7.45 -2.10
N GLU A 40 12.00 8.31 -1.09
CA GLU A 40 10.87 8.28 -0.17
C GLU A 40 9.56 8.73 -0.82
N GLU A 41 9.61 9.73 -1.72
CA GLU A 41 8.45 10.09 -2.55
C GLU A 41 8.04 8.95 -3.48
N ALA A 42 9.01 8.27 -4.10
CA ALA A 42 8.74 7.11 -4.96
C ALA A 42 8.16 5.94 -4.17
N ASN A 43 8.72 5.65 -2.99
CA ASN A 43 8.30 4.55 -2.12
C ASN A 43 6.88 4.75 -1.59
N ILE A 44 6.55 5.93 -1.05
CA ILE A 44 5.19 6.18 -0.54
C ILE A 44 4.15 6.12 -1.68
N LEU A 45 4.51 6.59 -2.87
CA LEU A 45 3.65 6.48 -4.05
C LEU A 45 3.43 5.01 -4.46
N TYR A 46 4.48 4.19 -4.45
CA TYR A 46 4.41 2.76 -4.74
C TYR A 46 3.58 1.98 -3.71
N GLU A 47 3.79 2.24 -2.42
CA GLU A 47 3.05 1.62 -1.31
C GLU A 47 1.53 1.84 -1.46
N HIS A 48 1.13 3.04 -1.88
CA HIS A 48 -0.28 3.40 -2.01
C HIS A 48 -0.86 3.20 -3.42
N ARG A 49 -0.07 2.71 -4.39
CA ARG A 49 -0.50 2.61 -5.79
C ARG A 49 -1.79 1.80 -6.01
N LEU A 50 -2.01 0.73 -5.23
CA LEU A 50 -3.21 -0.11 -5.38
C LEU A 50 -4.46 0.58 -4.82
N GLN A 51 -4.33 1.35 -3.73
CA GLN A 51 -5.42 2.19 -3.23
C GLN A 51 -5.79 3.25 -4.28
N LEU A 52 -4.78 3.88 -4.86
CA LEU A 52 -4.97 4.88 -5.91
C LEU A 52 -5.61 4.29 -7.17
N ALA A 53 -5.15 3.11 -7.59
CA ALA A 53 -5.70 2.39 -8.72
C ALA A 53 -7.18 2.02 -8.51
N LEU A 54 -7.53 1.52 -7.31
CA LEU A 54 -8.90 1.16 -6.98
C LEU A 54 -9.87 2.34 -7.14
N TYR A 55 -9.52 3.49 -6.55
CA TYR A 55 -10.37 4.68 -6.65
C TYR A 55 -10.43 5.22 -8.08
N SER A 56 -9.33 5.22 -8.83
CA SER A 56 -9.34 5.64 -10.23
C SER A 56 -10.20 4.73 -11.10
N MET A 57 -10.12 3.40 -10.92
CA MET A 57 -10.99 2.45 -11.64
C MET A 57 -12.47 2.66 -11.30
N ALA A 58 -12.79 2.95 -10.04
CA ALA A 58 -14.16 3.27 -9.65
C ALA A 58 -14.66 4.55 -10.35
N LEU A 59 -13.82 5.58 -10.43
CA LEU A 59 -14.14 6.82 -11.15
C LEU A 59 -14.30 6.57 -12.66
N GLU A 60 -13.40 5.81 -13.28
CA GLU A 60 -13.51 5.41 -14.69
C GLU A 60 -14.85 4.69 -14.95
N ALA A 61 -15.24 3.77 -14.07
CA ALA A 61 -16.52 3.07 -14.17
C ALA A 61 -17.74 3.98 -13.98
N ILE A 62 -17.63 5.03 -13.16
CA ILE A 62 -18.68 6.06 -13.00
C ILE A 62 -18.77 6.93 -14.25
N GLU A 63 -17.64 7.38 -14.80
CA GLU A 63 -17.60 8.17 -16.04
C GLU A 63 -18.15 7.37 -17.23
N ALA A 64 -17.82 6.08 -17.34
CA ALA A 64 -18.31 5.21 -18.43
C ALA A 64 -19.84 5.06 -18.46
N LYS A 65 -20.54 5.32 -17.35
CA LYS A 65 -22.02 5.29 -17.28
C LYS A 65 -22.68 6.58 -17.76
N LYS A 66 -21.91 7.67 -17.95
CA LYS A 66 -22.45 8.96 -18.41
C LYS A 66 -22.58 8.98 -19.93
N PRO A 67 -23.45 9.86 -20.49
CA PRO A 67 -23.47 10.14 -21.92
C PRO A 67 -22.09 10.59 -22.41
N ALA A 68 -21.69 10.20 -23.63
CA ALA A 68 -20.36 10.45 -24.18
C ALA A 68 -19.93 11.93 -24.12
N ALA A 69 -20.87 12.87 -24.28
CA ALA A 69 -20.61 14.31 -24.20
C ALA A 69 -20.25 14.81 -22.79
N GLU A 70 -20.58 14.05 -21.74
CA GLU A 70 -20.35 14.38 -20.34
C GLU A 70 -19.22 13.56 -19.70
N GLN A 71 -18.69 12.56 -20.41
CA GLN A 71 -17.62 11.71 -19.92
C GLN A 71 -16.32 12.50 -19.75
N ARG A 72 -15.75 12.43 -18.55
CA ARG A 72 -14.45 13.02 -18.25
C ARG A 72 -13.37 11.97 -18.36
N ARG A 73 -12.20 12.37 -18.84
CA ARG A 73 -11.00 11.53 -18.77
C ARG A 73 -10.45 11.53 -17.36
N ILE A 74 -10.24 10.34 -16.81
CA ILE A 74 -9.51 10.16 -15.56
C ILE A 74 -8.01 10.20 -15.86
N LEU A 75 -7.31 11.11 -15.20
CA LEU A 75 -5.85 11.21 -15.26
C LEU A 75 -5.21 10.29 -14.21
N PRO A 76 -3.93 9.91 -14.37
CA PRO A 76 -3.22 9.15 -13.35
C PRO A 76 -3.34 9.80 -11.97
N PRO A 77 -3.56 9.00 -10.91
CA PRO A 77 -3.79 9.54 -9.58
C PRO A 77 -2.48 10.06 -8.96
N ALA A 78 -2.64 10.95 -7.97
CA ALA A 78 -1.53 11.56 -7.24
C ALA A 78 -1.74 11.49 -5.72
N LEU A 79 -0.65 11.63 -4.98
CA LEU A 79 -0.65 11.88 -3.54
C LEU A 79 -0.31 13.35 -3.28
N LEU A 80 -1.03 13.96 -2.34
CA LEU A 80 -0.56 15.17 -1.66
C LEU A 80 0.19 14.73 -0.41
N LEU A 81 1.46 15.10 -0.29
CA LEU A 81 2.31 14.74 0.84
C LEU A 81 2.26 15.86 1.88
N GLY A 82 1.71 15.56 3.06
CA GLY A 82 1.63 16.55 4.14
C GLY A 82 2.99 16.97 4.69
N ALA A 83 4.02 16.13 4.57
CA ALA A 83 5.35 16.41 5.10
C ALA A 83 6.06 17.56 4.37
N ASN A 84 5.83 17.73 3.07
CA ASN A 84 6.48 18.78 2.29
C ASN A 84 5.52 19.63 1.44
N GLY A 85 4.22 19.30 1.44
CA GLY A 85 3.21 19.99 0.64
C GLY A 85 3.26 19.66 -0.86
N ARG A 86 4.12 18.74 -1.30
CA ARG A 86 4.26 18.38 -2.71
C ARG A 86 3.15 17.44 -3.17
N MET A 87 2.79 17.55 -4.44
CA MET A 87 1.95 16.60 -5.12
C MET A 87 2.82 15.68 -5.97
N VAL A 88 2.74 14.37 -5.76
CA VAL A 88 3.48 13.37 -6.55
C VAL A 88 2.53 12.41 -7.23
N GLN A 89 2.71 12.21 -8.53
CA GLN A 89 1.78 11.49 -9.39
C GLN A 89 2.37 10.18 -9.90
N LEU A 90 1.53 9.15 -10.03
CA LEU A 90 1.92 7.96 -10.80
C LEU A 90 2.17 8.34 -12.27
N SER A 91 3.25 7.79 -12.83
CA SER A 91 3.41 7.78 -14.28
C SER A 91 2.29 6.96 -14.92
N GLN A 92 1.99 7.20 -16.19
CA GLN A 92 0.96 6.43 -16.90
C GLN A 92 1.27 4.93 -16.84
N GLY A 93 2.53 4.53 -17.08
CA GLY A 93 2.94 3.12 -17.03
C GLY A 93 2.77 2.51 -15.64
N ALA A 94 3.17 3.22 -14.58
CA ALA A 94 2.99 2.74 -13.21
C ALA A 94 1.51 2.65 -12.80
N PHE A 95 0.67 3.55 -13.31
CA PHE A 95 -0.77 3.50 -13.09
C PHE A 95 -1.43 2.31 -13.80
N GLU A 96 -1.09 2.05 -15.06
CA GLU A 96 -1.58 0.84 -15.77
C GLU A 96 -1.14 -0.43 -15.05
N GLN A 97 0.14 -0.55 -14.67
CA GLN A 97 0.64 -1.69 -13.91
C GLN A 97 -0.12 -1.87 -12.59
N ALA A 98 -0.38 -0.79 -11.86
CA ALA A 98 -1.13 -0.86 -10.60
C ALA A 98 -2.58 -1.35 -10.79
N LYS A 99 -3.23 -1.03 -11.93
CA LYS A 99 -4.55 -1.57 -12.26
C LYS A 99 -4.49 -3.07 -12.57
N GLU A 100 -3.44 -3.53 -13.25
CA GLU A 100 -3.23 -4.95 -13.53
C GLU A 100 -2.97 -5.74 -12.25
N ASP A 101 -2.04 -5.27 -11.42
CA ASP A 101 -1.73 -5.86 -10.11
C ASP A 101 -2.99 -5.97 -9.24
N LEU A 102 -3.77 -4.88 -9.15
CA LEU A 102 -5.01 -4.86 -8.37
C LEU A 102 -6.01 -5.89 -8.88
N ARG A 103 -6.22 -5.96 -10.20
CA ARG A 103 -7.13 -6.94 -10.82
C ARG A 103 -6.66 -8.37 -10.57
N ALA A 104 -5.35 -8.64 -10.67
CA ALA A 104 -4.79 -9.95 -10.35
C ALA A 104 -5.04 -10.33 -8.88
N HIS A 105 -4.83 -9.41 -7.94
CA HIS A 105 -5.12 -9.65 -6.53
C HIS A 105 -6.61 -9.88 -6.24
N LEU A 106 -7.50 -9.10 -6.84
CA LEU A 106 -8.94 -9.26 -6.67
C LEU A 106 -9.42 -10.60 -7.26
N ASN A 107 -8.93 -10.96 -8.45
CA ASN A 107 -9.24 -12.25 -9.08
C ASN A 107 -8.76 -13.41 -8.22
N TRP A 108 -7.52 -13.36 -7.71
CA TRP A 108 -7.00 -14.40 -6.85
C TRP A 108 -7.82 -14.54 -5.56
N ARG A 109 -8.17 -13.42 -4.91
CA ARG A 109 -9.04 -13.43 -3.71
C ARG A 109 -10.42 -14.01 -4.00
N ALA A 110 -11.02 -13.66 -5.13
CA ALA A 110 -12.31 -14.22 -5.54
C ALA A 110 -12.20 -15.73 -5.77
N SER A 111 -11.14 -16.20 -6.43
CA SER A 111 -10.90 -17.63 -6.66
C SER A 111 -10.75 -18.40 -5.35
N VAL A 112 -9.96 -17.90 -4.39
CA VAL A 112 -9.80 -18.51 -3.06
C VAL A 112 -11.14 -18.55 -2.32
N HIS A 113 -11.92 -17.47 -2.38
CA HIS A 113 -13.21 -17.39 -1.69
C HIS A 113 -14.26 -18.34 -2.28
N LEU A 114 -14.30 -18.50 -3.60
CA LEU A 114 -15.30 -19.30 -4.31
C LEU A 114 -14.92 -20.78 -4.43
N ASN A 115 -13.63 -21.13 -4.32
CA ASN A 115 -13.16 -22.49 -4.42
C ASN A 115 -12.65 -23.01 -3.06
N PRO A 116 -13.48 -23.76 -2.30
CA PRO A 116 -13.08 -24.32 -1.02
C PRO A 116 -11.98 -25.41 -1.13
N HIS A 117 -11.68 -25.85 -2.35
CA HIS A 117 -10.61 -26.82 -2.65
C HIS A 117 -9.34 -26.16 -3.18
N MET A 118 -9.26 -24.84 -3.21
CA MET A 118 -8.02 -24.15 -3.57
C MET A 118 -7.00 -24.36 -2.45
N GLU A 119 -5.83 -24.85 -2.82
CA GLU A 119 -4.72 -25.08 -1.88
C GLU A 119 -4.28 -23.74 -1.27
N GLU A 120 -4.17 -23.71 0.07
CA GLU A 120 -3.67 -22.53 0.76
C GLU A 120 -2.21 -22.27 0.36
N PRO A 121 -1.78 -21.00 0.23
CA PRO A 121 -0.39 -20.69 -0.02
C PRO A 121 0.50 -21.34 1.04
N PRO A 122 1.64 -21.95 0.65
CA PRO A 122 2.53 -22.57 1.62
C PRO A 122 3.06 -21.52 2.60
N ARG A 123 3.31 -21.96 3.83
CA ARG A 123 3.98 -21.15 4.84
C ARG A 123 5.38 -20.79 4.36
N LEU A 124 5.84 -19.60 4.71
CA LEU A 124 7.18 -19.15 4.34
C LEU A 124 8.27 -19.94 5.09
N PRO A 125 9.49 -20.10 4.55
CA PRO A 125 10.58 -20.77 5.24
C PRO A 125 10.94 -20.12 6.59
N SER A 126 11.56 -20.91 7.48
CA SER A 126 12.10 -20.42 8.75
C SER A 126 13.04 -19.22 8.54
N GLY A 127 12.90 -18.20 9.39
CA GLY A 127 13.70 -16.97 9.33
C GLY A 127 13.20 -15.90 8.35
N ALA A 128 12.09 -16.12 7.65
CA ALA A 128 11.51 -15.11 6.76
C ALA A 128 11.16 -13.80 7.52
N GLU A 129 11.76 -12.68 7.11
CA GLU A 129 11.54 -11.38 7.77
C GLU A 129 10.07 -10.94 7.73
N THR A 130 9.35 -11.28 6.66
CA THR A 130 7.92 -11.00 6.50
C THR A 130 7.10 -11.57 7.67
N CYS A 131 7.41 -12.80 8.12
CA CYS A 131 6.73 -13.40 9.27
C CYS A 131 7.00 -12.60 10.54
N ARG A 132 8.24 -12.12 10.74
CA ARG A 132 8.60 -11.32 11.91
C ARG A 132 7.84 -10.01 11.99
N GLN A 133 7.24 -9.49 10.92
CA GLN A 133 6.42 -8.27 10.92
C GLN A 133 4.91 -8.57 10.85
N CYS A 134 4.53 -9.82 10.64
CA CYS A 134 3.16 -10.23 10.40
C CYS A 134 2.35 -10.27 11.71
N PRO A 135 1.19 -9.59 11.79
CA PRO A 135 0.34 -9.61 12.98
C PRO A 135 -0.23 -11.02 13.26
N PHE A 136 -0.37 -11.87 12.25
CA PHE A 136 -0.83 -13.25 12.41
C PHE A 136 0.22 -14.18 13.05
N TYR A 137 1.48 -13.75 13.12
CA TYR A 137 2.57 -14.48 13.77
C TYR A 137 2.95 -13.87 15.12
N ARG A 138 2.89 -12.54 15.26
CA ARG A 138 3.29 -11.82 16.49
C ARG A 138 2.31 -11.95 17.66
N GLY A 139 1.06 -12.35 17.41
CA GLY A 139 0.04 -12.46 18.46
C GLY A 139 0.11 -13.78 19.24
N ASP A 140 -0.53 -13.79 20.41
CA ASP A 140 -0.63 -14.97 21.29
C ASP A 140 -1.34 -16.16 20.62
N LEU A 141 -2.26 -15.85 19.69
CA LEU A 141 -2.89 -16.81 18.79
C LEU A 141 -2.25 -16.70 17.40
N ARG A 142 -1.33 -17.62 17.09
CA ARG A 142 -0.68 -17.68 15.78
C ARG A 142 -1.60 -18.32 14.75
N ARG A 143 -2.10 -17.51 13.81
CA ARG A 143 -2.87 -18.00 12.65
C ARG A 143 -1.97 -18.35 11.46
N CYS A 144 -0.74 -17.85 11.44
CA CYS A 144 0.28 -18.16 10.44
C CYS A 144 1.68 -17.98 11.06
N GLY A 145 2.71 -18.51 10.42
CA GLY A 145 4.09 -18.39 10.85
C GLY A 145 5.05 -19.07 9.87
N PRO A 146 6.35 -19.10 10.15
CA PRO A 146 7.33 -19.81 9.33
C PRO A 146 7.12 -21.33 9.36
N GLU A 147 7.46 -22.04 8.30
CA GLU A 147 7.36 -23.50 8.21
C GLU A 147 8.08 -24.17 9.39
N GLY A 148 7.47 -25.23 9.93
CA GLY A 148 7.98 -25.96 11.10
C GLY A 148 7.64 -25.33 12.46
N GLU A 149 7.13 -24.10 12.52
CA GLU A 149 6.69 -23.50 13.79
C GLU A 149 5.24 -23.84 14.13
N PRO A 150 4.89 -24.09 15.41
CA PRO A 150 3.52 -24.36 15.82
C PRO A 150 2.61 -23.14 15.59
N LEU A 151 1.34 -23.44 15.30
CA LEU A 151 0.23 -22.48 15.22
C LEU A 151 -0.71 -22.68 16.41
N GLY A 152 -1.63 -21.74 16.62
CA GLY A 152 -2.53 -21.76 17.77
C GLY A 152 -2.02 -20.92 18.94
N PHE A 153 -2.47 -21.22 20.16
CA PHE A 153 -2.08 -20.51 21.37
C PHE A 153 -0.67 -20.92 21.81
N ILE A 154 0.24 -19.95 21.94
CA ILE A 154 1.65 -20.24 22.27
C ILE A 154 1.85 -20.49 23.76
N HIS A 155 1.02 -19.91 24.62
CA HIS A 155 1.14 -20.01 26.08
C HIS A 155 0.31 -21.12 26.73
N GLN A 156 -0.29 -22.03 25.95
CA GLN A 156 -1.02 -23.20 26.50
C GLN A 156 -0.20 -24.51 26.48
N MET A 157 1.06 -24.46 26.04
CA MET A 157 1.93 -25.65 25.98
C MET A 157 2.94 -25.76 27.13
N ASP A 158 3.02 -24.75 28.01
CA ASP A 158 3.92 -24.76 29.18
C ASP A 158 3.21 -25.17 30.50
N ASP A 159 1.89 -25.38 30.45
CA ASP A 159 1.10 -25.89 31.59
C ASP A 159 0.67 -27.34 31.32
N GLU A 160 1.59 -28.29 31.50
CA GLU A 160 1.23 -29.65 31.95
C GLU A 160 1.67 -29.80 33.42
N PRO A 161 0.89 -30.53 34.24
CA PRO A 161 0.99 -30.54 35.71
C PRO A 161 2.29 -31.13 36.29
#